data_AF-A0A645JTS3-F1
#
_entry.id   AF-A0A645JTS3-F1
#
_cell.length_a   1.000
_cell.length_b   1.000
_cell.length_c   1.000
_cell.angle_alpha   90.00
_cell.angle_beta   90.00
_cell.angle_gamma   90.00
#
_symmetry.space_group_name_H-M   'P 1'
#
loop_
_entity.id
_entity.type
_entity.pdbx_description
1 polymer ?
#
loop_
_entity_poly.entity_id
_entity_poly.type
_entity_poly.pdbx_seq_one_letter_code
_entity_poly.pdbx_strand_id
1 'polypeptide(L)'
;MADISDASREQSSGIEQVSRAVSQMDEVTQQNAALVEEAAAAAESLEEQAHGLSKAVAVFKLADAEGAPRRGAPRSAQRSPVPQLERSQSPRGRKAPALPASLDDEWEEF
;
A
#
# COMPACT_ATOMS: atom_id res chain seq x y z
N MET A 1 9.74 58.67 7.09
CA MET A 1 10.86 58.02 6.38
C MET A 1 11.62 57.05 7.27
N ALA A 2 11.81 57.34 8.57
CA ALA A 2 12.33 56.36 9.53
C ALA A 2 11.54 55.04 9.54
N ASP A 3 10.20 55.11 9.49
CA ASP A 3 9.33 53.93 9.50
C ASP A 3 9.54 52.97 8.32
N ILE A 4 9.92 53.48 7.14
CA ILE A 4 10.22 52.64 5.97
C ILE A 4 11.57 51.95 6.16
N SER A 5 12.57 52.67 6.67
CA SER A 5 13.89 52.09 6.96
C SER A 5 13.83 51.02 8.04
N ASP A 6 12.99 51.22 9.06
CA ASP A 6 12.79 50.25 10.13
C ASP A 6 12.00 49.03 9.64
N ALA A 7 10.93 49.23 8.87
CA ALA A 7 10.20 48.13 8.23
C ALA A 7 11.08 47.32 7.26
N SER A 8 11.96 47.97 6.48
CA SER A 8 12.91 47.29 5.60
C SER A 8 13.96 46.47 6.35
N ARG A 9 14.39 46.92 7.54
CA ARG A 9 15.29 46.14 8.41
C ARG A 9 14.61 44.90 8.97
N GLU A 10 13.36 45.04 9.43
CA GLU A 10 12.58 43.93 9.95
C GLU A 10 12.29 42.89 8.87
N GLN A 11 11.92 43.33 7.66
CA GLN A 11 11.74 42.44 6.51
C GLN A 11 13.04 41.72 6.14
N SER A 12 14.18 42.41 6.12
CA SER A 12 15.49 41.80 5.86
C SER A 12 15.81 40.72 6.89
N SER A 13 15.57 40.99 8.18
CA SER A 13 15.75 40.01 9.26
C SER A 13 14.81 38.80 9.10
N GLY A 14 13.56 39.05 8.69
CA GLY A 14 12.60 37.99 8.38
C GLY A 14 13.05 37.12 7.21
N ILE A 15 13.57 37.72 6.13
CA ILE A 15 14.09 36.99 4.97
C ILE A 15 15.30 36.13 5.37
N GLU A 16 16.21 36.63 6.21
CA GLU A 16 17.31 35.81 6.71
C GLU A 16 16.84 34.61 7.53
N GLN A 17 15.80 34.78 8.36
CA GLN A 17 15.20 33.67 9.11
C GLN A 17 14.57 32.63 8.18
N VAL A 18 13.80 33.08 7.18
CA VAL A 18 13.20 32.20 6.17
C VAL A 18 14.29 31.49 5.38
N SER A 19 15.35 32.18 4.95
CA SER A 19 16.46 31.56 4.24
C SER A 19 17.12 30.46 5.06
N ARG A 20 17.34 30.68 6.36
CA ARG A 20 17.89 29.65 7.26
C ARG A 20 16.94 28.45 7.38
N ALA A 21 15.64 28.70 7.54
CA ALA A 21 14.64 27.64 7.63
C ALA A 21 14.57 26.81 6.34
N VAL A 22 14.63 27.44 5.17
CA VAL A 22 14.66 26.75 3.87
C VAL A 22 15.92 25.90 3.73
N SER A 23 17.10 26.42 4.10
CA SER A 23 18.33 25.62 4.09
C SER A 23 18.25 24.39 5.00
N GLN A 24 17.62 24.52 6.17
CA GLN A 24 17.45 23.40 7.08
C GLN A 24 16.41 22.38 6.56
N MET A 25 15.33 22.85 5.94
CA MET A 25 14.36 21.97 5.28
C MET A 25 15.00 21.22 4.11
N ASP A 26 15.87 21.86 3.33
CA ASP A 26 16.62 21.23 2.25
C ASP A 26 17.57 20.14 2.77
N GLU A 27 18.29 20.40 3.86
CA GLU A 27 19.14 19.41 4.52
C GLU A 27 18.36 18.16 4.96
N VAL A 28 17.19 18.35 5.60
CA VAL A 28 16.32 17.24 6.01
C VAL A 28 15.73 16.53 4.79
N THR A 29 15.39 17.25 3.72
CA THR A 29 14.88 16.66 2.48
C THR A 29 15.93 15.77 1.81
N GLN A 30 17.19 16.23 1.77
CA GLN A 30 18.31 15.45 1.25
C GLN A 30 18.59 14.22 2.12
N GLN A 31 18.52 14.36 3.45
CA GLN A 31 18.65 13.24 4.37
C GLN A 31 17.54 12.21 4.15
N ASN A 32 16.28 12.65 4.00
CA ASN A 32 15.16 11.76 3.73
C ASN A 32 15.34 11.03 2.40
N ALA A 33 15.81 11.72 1.35
CA ALA A 33 16.11 11.08 0.07
C ALA A 33 17.20 10.01 0.20
N ALA A 34 18.28 10.29 0.95
CA ALA A 34 19.34 9.33 1.21
C ALA A 34 18.83 8.11 2.01
N LEU A 35 17.99 8.34 3.03
CA LEU A 35 17.38 7.27 3.81
C LEU A 35 16.45 6.39 2.97
N VAL A 36 15.69 6.99 2.04
CA VAL A 36 14.84 6.24 1.12
C VAL A 36 15.68 5.39 0.16
N GLU A 37 16.79 5.92 -0.34
CA GLU A 37 17.73 5.16 -1.18
C GLU A 37 18.36 3.99 -0.41
N GLU A 38 18.79 4.22 0.83
CA GLU A 38 19.32 3.17 1.71
C GLU A 38 18.26 2.10 2.01
N ALA A 39 17.03 2.50 2.32
CA ALA A 39 15.93 1.59 2.59
C ALA A 39 15.56 0.75 1.35
N ALA A 40 15.59 1.34 0.15
CA ALA A 40 15.37 0.62 -1.10
C ALA A 40 16.47 -0.44 -1.33
N ALA A 41 17.74 -0.09 -1.14
CA ALA A 41 18.85 -1.03 -1.26
C ALA A 41 18.77 -2.16 -0.21
N ALA A 42 18.38 -1.84 1.02
CA ALA A 42 18.16 -2.84 2.06
C ALA A 42 17.00 -3.78 1.71
N ALA A 43 15.90 -3.26 1.16
CA ALA A 43 14.76 -4.05 0.72
C ALA A 43 15.14 -5.02 -0.41
N GLU A 44 15.92 -4.56 -1.40
CA GLU A 44 16.43 -5.39 -2.49
C GLU A 44 17.31 -6.54 -1.95
N SER A 45 18.21 -6.25 -1.00
CA SER A 45 19.03 -7.29 -0.37
C SER A 45 18.20 -8.32 0.40
N LEU A 46 17.15 -7.88 1.10
CA LEU A 46 16.24 -8.78 1.81
C LEU A 46 15.44 -9.65 0.84
N GLU A 47 15.01 -9.11 -0.30
CA GLU A 47 14.36 -9.87 -1.37
C GLU A 47 15.28 -10.95 -1.95
N GLU A 48 16.54 -10.61 -2.25
CA GLU A 48 17.53 -11.57 -2.72
C GLU A 48 17.77 -12.70 -1.71
N GLN A 49 17.90 -12.36 -0.43
CA GLN A 49 18.07 -13.34 0.66
C GLN A 49 16.84 -14.25 0.79
N ALA A 50 15.63 -13.70 0.71
CA ALA A 50 14.39 -14.47 0.73
C ALA A 50 14.29 -15.43 -0.46
N HIS A 51 14.67 -14.98 -1.66
CA HIS A 51 14.75 -15.83 -2.85
C HIS A 51 15.79 -16.95 -2.68
N GLY A 52 16.95 -16.65 -2.11
CA GLY A 52 17.98 -17.64 -1.79
C GLY A 52 17.46 -18.71 -0.83
N LEU A 53 16.79 -18.29 0.25
CA LEU A 53 16.20 -19.21 1.23
C LEU A 53 15.11 -20.08 0.60
N SER A 54 14.22 -19.51 -0.22
CA SER A 54 13.19 -20.25 -0.94
C SER A 54 13.78 -21.32 -1.86
N LYS A 55 14.83 -20.98 -2.62
CA LYS A 55 15.56 -21.94 -3.46
C LYS A 55 16.20 -23.06 -2.64
N ALA A 56 16.80 -22.73 -1.49
CA ALA A 56 17.41 -23.72 -0.61
C ALA A 56 16.36 -24.71 -0.05
N VAL A 57 15.19 -24.21 0.34
CA VAL A 57 14.10 -25.05 0.86
C VAL A 57 13.46 -25.90 -0.24
N ALA A 58 13.39 -25.40 -1.49
CA ALA A 58 12.79 -26.12 -2.63
C ALA A 58 13.50 -27.43 -3.00
N VAL A 59 14.74 -27.64 -2.57
CA VAL A 59 15.48 -28.91 -2.76
C VAL A 59 14.88 -30.04 -1.93
N PHE A 60 14.25 -29.72 -0.79
CA PHE A 60 13.61 -30.73 0.05
C PHE A 60 12.30 -31.19 -0.58
N LYS A 61 12.27 -32.45 -1.05
CA LYS A 61 11.04 -33.12 -1.47
C LYS A 61 10.30 -33.64 -0.23
N LEU A 62 9.06 -33.21 -0.03
CA LEU A 62 8.20 -33.78 1.00
C LEU A 62 7.76 -35.18 0.54
N ALA A 63 8.20 -36.20 1.27
CA ALA A 63 7.87 -37.60 0.99
C ALA A 63 6.42 -37.92 1.38
N ASP A 64 5.42 -37.26 0.77
CA ASP A 64 4.00 -37.65 0.90
C ASP A 64 3.08 -36.95 -0.13
N ALA A 65 3.52 -36.83 -1.38
CA ALA A 65 2.64 -36.38 -2.49
C ALA A 65 2.66 -37.30 -3.73
N GLU A 66 3.41 -38.39 -3.70
CA GLU A 66 3.28 -39.48 -4.67
C GLU A 66 2.54 -40.64 -3.99
N GLY A 67 1.22 -40.70 -4.14
CA GLY A 67 0.49 -41.95 -3.87
C GLY A 67 -0.76 -41.90 -3.00
N ALA A 68 -1.48 -40.78 -2.89
CA ALA A 68 -2.88 -40.87 -2.47
C ALA A 68 -3.75 -41.15 -3.71
N PRO A 69 -4.24 -42.38 -3.94
CA PRO A 69 -5.25 -42.60 -4.97
C PRO A 69 -6.45 -41.74 -4.58
N ARG A 70 -6.84 -40.82 -5.47
CA ARG A 70 -8.14 -40.14 -5.38
C ARG A 70 -9.20 -41.23 -5.42
N ARG A 71 -9.60 -41.74 -4.26
CA ARG A 71 -10.73 -42.66 -4.10
C ARG A 71 -11.93 -41.96 -4.70
N GLY A 72 -12.36 -42.46 -5.85
CA GLY A 72 -13.51 -41.92 -6.57
C GLY A 72 -14.70 -41.83 -5.63
N ALA A 73 -15.26 -40.63 -5.51
CA ALA A 73 -16.52 -40.44 -4.81
C ALA A 73 -17.60 -41.29 -5.49
N PRO A 74 -18.45 -42.02 -4.74
CA PRO A 74 -19.56 -42.73 -5.35
C PRO A 74 -20.52 -41.70 -5.95
N ARG A 75 -20.90 -41.92 -7.21
CA ARG A 75 -21.88 -41.12 -7.94
C ARG A 75 -23.17 -41.09 -7.12
N SER A 76 -23.50 -39.95 -6.53
CA SER A 76 -24.79 -39.74 -5.88
C SER A 76 -25.88 -39.77 -6.95
N ALA A 77 -26.81 -40.69 -6.77
CA ALA A 77 -27.98 -40.89 -7.63
C ALA A 77 -28.77 -39.58 -7.80
N GLN A 78 -28.97 -39.24 -9.07
CA GLN A 78 -30.17 -38.67 -9.69
C GLN A 78 -31.30 -38.29 -8.71
N ARG A 79 -31.48 -36.98 -8.47
CA ARG A 79 -32.76 -36.42 -8.02
C ARG A 79 -33.42 -35.73 -9.20
N SER A 80 -34.64 -36.14 -9.50
CA SER A 80 -35.52 -35.59 -10.53
C SER A 80 -35.79 -34.09 -10.34
N PRO A 81 -36.05 -33.34 -11.42
CA PRO A 81 -36.33 -31.91 -11.33
C PRO A 81 -37.75 -31.69 -10.78
N VAL A 82 -37.87 -30.90 -9.72
CA VAL A 82 -39.16 -30.31 -9.33
C VAL A 82 -39.38 -29.05 -10.17
N PRO A 83 -40.58 -28.86 -10.77
CA PRO A 83 -40.87 -27.75 -11.66
C PRO A 83 -40.92 -26.42 -10.92
N GLN A 84 -40.25 -25.45 -11.52
CA GLN A 84 -40.08 -24.06 -11.12
C GLN A 84 -41.43 -23.32 -11.19
N LEU A 85 -41.95 -22.89 -10.03
CA LEU A 85 -42.95 -21.82 -10.02
C LEU A 85 -42.23 -20.48 -10.09
N GLU A 86 -42.24 -19.92 -11.30
CA GLU A 86 -42.04 -18.50 -11.55
C GLU A 86 -42.96 -17.66 -10.66
N ARG A 87 -42.37 -16.80 -9.81
CA ARG A 87 -43.00 -15.54 -9.41
C ARG A 87 -41.97 -14.42 -9.34
N SER A 88 -42.02 -13.63 -10.41
CA SER A 88 -42.17 -12.16 -10.38
C SER A 88 -40.99 -11.32 -9.89
N GLN A 89 -40.63 -10.41 -10.79
CA GLN A 89 -39.57 -9.41 -10.75
C GLN A 89 -39.75 -8.32 -9.68
N SER A 90 -38.62 -7.90 -9.08
CA SER A 90 -38.12 -6.54 -8.70
C SER A 90 -39.04 -5.49 -8.02
N PRO A 91 -38.46 -4.64 -7.13
CA PRO A 91 -37.78 -3.46 -7.66
C PRO A 91 -36.43 -3.11 -7.00
N ARG A 92 -35.59 -2.47 -7.84
CA ARG A 92 -34.40 -1.69 -7.50
C ARG A 92 -34.68 -0.64 -6.42
N GLY A 93 -33.72 -0.45 -5.52
CA GLY A 93 -33.47 0.87 -4.92
C GLY A 93 -33.18 0.88 -3.44
N ARG A 94 -31.89 0.91 -3.09
CA ARG A 94 -31.29 1.97 -2.23
C ARG A 94 -29.77 1.73 -2.14
N LYS A 95 -29.00 2.72 -2.60
CA LYS A 95 -27.55 2.78 -2.44
C LYS A 95 -27.23 2.85 -0.94
N ALA A 96 -26.30 2.02 -0.48
CA ALA A 96 -25.64 2.21 0.81
C ALA A 96 -24.69 3.43 0.70
N PRO A 97 -24.51 4.22 1.77
CA PRO A 97 -23.55 5.32 1.76
C PRO A 97 -22.13 4.77 1.61
N ALA A 98 -21.37 5.34 0.68
CA ALA A 98 -19.94 5.09 0.54
C ALA A 98 -19.20 5.73 1.71
N LEU A 99 -18.21 5.02 2.26
CA LEU A 99 -17.19 5.59 3.15
C LEU A 99 -16.42 6.69 2.38
N PRO A 100 -16.02 7.80 3.03
CA PRO A 100 -15.23 8.83 2.36
C PRO A 100 -13.88 8.25 1.90
N ALA A 101 -13.51 8.55 0.66
CA ALA A 101 -12.26 8.15 0.01
C ALA A 101 -11.03 8.93 0.51
N SER A 102 -11.18 9.77 1.53
CA SER A 102 -10.16 10.74 1.97
C SER A 102 -9.12 10.18 2.94
N LEU A 103 -9.12 8.88 3.23
CA LEU A 103 -8.08 8.25 4.06
C LEU A 103 -6.83 7.88 3.23
N ASP A 104 -6.97 7.78 1.91
CA ASP A 104 -5.84 7.55 1.01
C ASP A 104 -5.11 8.88 0.68
N ASP A 105 -5.82 10.02 0.64
CA ASP A 105 -5.22 11.35 0.38
C ASP A 105 -4.28 11.83 1.52
N GLU A 106 -4.50 11.42 2.77
CA GLU A 106 -3.63 11.81 3.90
C GLU A 106 -2.23 11.18 3.83
N TRP A 107 -2.04 10.13 3.01
CA TRP A 107 -0.75 9.46 2.81
C TRP A 107 -0.03 9.90 1.52
N GLU A 108 -0.65 10.74 0.68
CA GLU A 108 0.03 11.40 -0.44
C GLU A 108 0.62 12.78 -0.06
N GLU A 109 0.30 13.31 1.13
CA GLU A 109 0.81 14.61 1.62
C GLU A 109 2.01 14.49 2.59
N PHE A 110 2.76 13.39 2.54
CA PHE A 110 4.04 13.23 3.25
C PHE A 110 5.16 12.70 2.35
#